data_AF-A0A1W9VS59-F1
#
_entry.id   AF-A0A1W9VS59-F1
#
_cell.length_a   1.000
_cell.length_b   1.000
_cell.length_c   1.000
_cell.angle_alpha   90.00
_cell.angle_beta   90.00
_cell.angle_gamma   90.00
#
_symmetry.space_group_name_H-M   'P 1'
#
loop_
_entity.id
_entity.type
_entity.pdbx_description
1 polymer ?
#
loop_
_entity_poly.entity_id
_entity_poly.type
_entity_poly.pdbx_seq_one_letter_code
_entity_poly.pdbx_strand_id
1 'polypeptide(L)'
;MKKIVLILLISLSLSCITNPKPSTTPVDFTVKRWNTVNGSYAADIRIIGTFNNWGSGGLDAEETWDGATQMVYNKETKEFKITIDLEPGETYLYCYKVKYSDSKKSF
;
A
#
# COMPACT_ATOMS: atom_id res chain seq x y z
N MET A 1 -44.68 -26.77 -49.12
CA MET A 1 -44.36 -25.66 -48.19
C MET A 1 -43.14 -26.05 -47.36
N LYS A 2 -41.96 -25.48 -47.62
CA LYS A 2 -40.77 -25.63 -46.77
C LYS A 2 -40.32 -24.22 -46.38
N LYS A 3 -40.59 -23.81 -45.14
CA LYS A 3 -40.12 -22.52 -44.61
C LYS A 3 -38.65 -22.68 -44.22
N ILE A 4 -37.80 -21.95 -44.94
CA ILE A 4 -36.41 -21.71 -44.57
C ILE A 4 -36.44 -20.78 -43.36
N VAL A 5 -35.97 -21.24 -42.20
CA VAL A 5 -35.75 -20.39 -41.03
C VAL A 5 -34.28 -20.04 -41.01
N LEU A 6 -33.97 -18.84 -41.51
CA LEU A 6 -32.64 -18.25 -41.43
C LEU A 6 -32.44 -17.74 -40.01
N ILE A 7 -31.80 -18.54 -39.15
CA ILE A 7 -31.41 -18.12 -37.81
C ILE A 7 -30.15 -17.26 -37.96
N LEU A 8 -30.34 -15.94 -37.88
CA LEU A 8 -29.26 -14.97 -37.83
C LEU A 8 -28.57 -15.10 -36.47
N LEU A 9 -27.48 -15.88 -36.42
CA LEU A 9 -26.57 -15.94 -35.28
C LEU A 9 -25.82 -14.60 -35.19
N ILE A 10 -26.39 -13.65 -34.45
CA ILE A 10 -25.67 -12.45 -34.03
C ILE A 10 -24.63 -12.92 -33.01
N SER A 11 -23.39 -13.08 -33.47
CA SER A 11 -22.25 -13.26 -32.56
C SER A 11 -22.02 -11.93 -31.84
N LEU A 12 -22.62 -11.76 -30.67
CA LEU A 12 -22.09 -10.83 -29.67
C LEU A 12 -20.74 -11.40 -29.24
N SER A 13 -19.67 -10.97 -29.93
CA SER A 13 -18.35 -11.01 -29.32
C SER A 13 -18.46 -10.15 -28.07
N LEU A 14 -18.51 -10.81 -26.93
CA LEU A 14 -18.33 -10.22 -25.61
C LEU A 14 -16.91 -9.64 -25.61
N SER A 15 -16.74 -8.45 -26.19
CA SER A 15 -15.55 -7.65 -26.00
C SER A 15 -15.47 -7.46 -24.50
N CYS A 16 -14.48 -8.11 -23.90
CA CYS A 16 -14.16 -7.96 -22.50
C CYS A 16 -14.11 -6.47 -22.19
N ILE A 17 -15.17 -5.93 -21.58
CA ILE A 17 -15.10 -4.64 -20.90
C ILE A 17 -14.28 -4.94 -19.66
N THR A 18 -12.96 -5.08 -19.83
CA THR A 18 -12.05 -4.82 -18.74
C THR A 18 -12.21 -3.33 -18.50
N ASN A 19 -12.94 -2.96 -17.44
CA ASN A 19 -12.83 -1.60 -16.92
C ASN A 19 -11.33 -1.27 -16.91
N PRO A 20 -10.90 -0.14 -17.51
CA PRO A 20 -9.50 0.22 -17.44
C PRO A 20 -9.09 0.19 -15.98
N LYS A 21 -8.09 -0.64 -15.64
CA LYS A 21 -7.52 -0.66 -14.29
C LYS A 21 -7.24 0.80 -13.93
N PRO A 22 -7.74 1.33 -12.80
CA PRO A 22 -7.47 2.70 -12.43
C PRO A 22 -5.96 2.92 -12.50
N SER A 23 -5.56 3.96 -13.23
CA SER A 23 -4.16 4.27 -13.45
C SER A 23 -3.57 4.78 -12.15
N THR A 24 -2.96 3.89 -11.38
CA THR A 24 -2.24 4.26 -10.17
C THR A 24 -0.88 4.86 -10.51
N THR A 25 -0.41 5.78 -9.68
CA THR A 25 0.91 6.41 -9.76
C THR A 25 1.75 5.96 -8.56
N PRO A 26 2.99 5.51 -8.77
CA PRO A 26 3.87 5.13 -7.66
C PRO A 26 4.28 6.38 -6.87
N VAL A 27 4.11 6.32 -5.54
CA VAL A 27 4.50 7.38 -4.60
C VAL A 27 5.49 6.83 -3.58
N ASP A 28 6.65 7.47 -3.48
CA ASP A 28 7.71 7.09 -2.54
C ASP A 28 7.53 7.77 -1.18
N PHE A 29 7.47 6.94 -0.13
CA PHE A 29 7.50 7.37 1.26
C PHE A 29 8.88 7.08 1.84
N THR A 30 9.52 8.09 2.43
CA THR A 30 10.86 7.97 3.02
C THR A 30 10.90 8.55 4.43
N VAL A 31 11.45 7.79 5.38
CA VAL A 31 11.71 8.24 6.76
C VAL A 31 13.17 8.03 7.11
N LYS A 32 13.85 9.07 7.60
CA LYS A 32 15.25 8.94 8.02
C LYS A 32 15.36 8.39 9.44
N ARG A 33 16.32 7.47 9.66
CA ARG A 33 16.47 6.73 10.94
C ARG A 33 16.96 7.58 12.13
N TRP A 34 17.44 8.81 11.90
CA TRP A 34 17.88 9.70 12.98
C TRP A 34 16.74 10.36 13.77
N ASN A 35 15.48 10.03 13.46
CA ASN A 35 14.37 10.27 14.37
C ASN A 35 14.56 9.41 15.63
N THR A 36 15.06 10.04 16.70
CA THR A 36 15.31 9.40 17.98
C THR A 36 14.31 9.87 19.03
N VAL A 37 13.88 8.96 19.89
CA VAL A 37 13.15 9.28 21.12
C VAL A 37 14.01 8.84 22.29
N ASN A 38 14.36 9.76 23.18
CA ASN A 38 15.18 9.49 24.38
C ASN A 38 16.50 8.73 24.10
N GLY A 39 17.13 8.98 22.95
CA GLY A 39 18.37 8.31 22.54
C GLY A 39 18.19 6.94 21.87
N SER A 40 16.96 6.44 21.77
CA SER A 40 16.61 5.21 21.07
C SER A 40 16.31 5.49 19.60
N TYR A 41 16.71 4.57 18.71
CA TYR A 41 16.53 4.72 17.27
C TYR A 41 15.28 3.97 16.82
N ALA A 42 14.64 4.46 15.75
CA ALA A 42 13.64 3.68 15.04
C ALA A 42 14.28 2.37 14.53
N ALA A 43 13.72 1.24 14.97
CA ALA A 43 14.19 -0.10 14.61
C ALA A 43 13.30 -0.72 13.53
N ASP A 44 12.00 -0.43 13.57
CA ASP A 44 11.04 -0.80 12.53
C ASP A 44 10.05 0.35 12.34
N ILE A 45 9.72 0.62 11.08
CA ILE A 45 8.75 1.63 10.69
C ILE A 45 7.77 1.00 9.72
N ARG A 46 6.49 1.16 10.01
CA ARG A 46 5.38 0.77 9.14
C ARG A 46 4.53 1.99 8.81
N ILE A 47 3.79 1.91 7.71
CA ILE A 47 2.87 2.96 7.28
C ILE A 47 1.44 2.42 7.26
N ILE A 48 0.51 3.23 7.77
CA ILE A 48 -0.92 3.03 7.62
C ILE A 48 -1.53 4.28 7.02
N GLY A 49 -2.68 4.12 6.38
CA GLY A 49 -3.43 5.25 5.83
C GLY A 49 -4.74 4.81 5.22
N THR A 50 -5.42 5.75 4.58
CA THR A 50 -6.68 5.45 3.88
C THR A 50 -6.51 4.37 2.80
N PHE A 51 -5.32 4.25 2.20
CA PHE A 51 -4.98 3.26 1.16
C PHE A 51 -4.89 1.81 1.65
N ASN A 52 -4.74 1.55 2.96
CA ASN A 52 -4.75 0.20 3.54
C ASN A 52 -5.75 0.08 4.70
N ASN A 53 -6.83 0.87 4.63
CA ASN A 53 -7.88 0.90 5.63
C ASN A 53 -7.34 1.08 7.07
N TRP A 54 -6.34 1.94 7.24
CA TRP A 54 -5.67 2.19 8.52
C TRP A 54 -5.02 0.97 9.18
N GLY A 55 -4.65 -0.04 8.39
CA GLY A 55 -4.16 -1.33 8.91
C GLY A 55 -5.25 -2.11 9.63
N SER A 56 -6.50 -1.98 9.15
CA SER A 56 -7.74 -2.28 9.86
C SER A 56 -7.77 -3.56 10.69
N GLY A 57 -8.14 -3.39 11.97
CA GLY A 57 -8.61 -4.44 12.86
C GLY A 57 -9.26 -3.95 14.16
N GLY A 58 -8.62 -3.01 14.87
CA GLY A 58 -9.12 -2.55 16.17
C GLY A 58 -8.42 -1.30 16.70
N LEU A 59 -8.82 -0.87 17.90
CA LEU A 59 -8.15 0.22 18.65
C LEU A 59 -6.84 -0.26 19.30
N ASP A 60 -6.51 -1.55 19.15
CA ASP A 60 -5.31 -2.16 19.71
C ASP A 60 -4.07 -1.82 18.87
N ALA A 61 -2.97 -1.52 19.57
CA ALA A 61 -1.73 -1.08 18.95
C ALA A 61 -1.02 -2.20 18.19
N GLU A 62 -1.11 -3.46 18.65
CA GLU A 62 -0.49 -4.61 18.00
C GLU A 62 -1.35 -5.09 16.82
N GLU A 63 -2.67 -5.09 16.94
CA GLU A 63 -3.56 -5.38 15.79
C GLU A 63 -3.32 -4.39 14.64
N THR A 64 -3.24 -3.09 14.96
CA THR A 64 -2.93 -2.05 13.96
C THR A 64 -1.51 -2.23 13.40
N TRP A 65 -0.56 -2.73 14.21
CA TRP A 65 0.81 -2.98 13.77
C TRP A 65 0.85 -4.09 12.72
N ASP A 66 0.13 -5.18 12.93
CA ASP A 66 0.10 -6.33 12.03
C ASP A 66 -0.57 -6.03 10.70
N GLY A 67 -1.60 -5.16 10.70
CA GLY A 67 -2.20 -4.64 9.47
C GLY A 67 -1.39 -3.55 8.76
N ALA A 68 -0.34 -3.02 9.39
CA ALA A 68 0.47 -1.95 8.80
C ALA A 68 1.46 -2.45 7.76
N THR A 69 1.71 -1.64 6.73
CA THR A 69 2.63 -2.00 5.66
C THR A 69 4.06 -1.69 6.08
N GLN A 70 4.93 -2.71 6.10
CA GLN A 70 6.32 -2.57 6.53
C GLN A 70 7.16 -1.76 5.53
N MET A 71 7.96 -0.81 6.03
CA MET A 71 8.94 -0.08 5.23
C MET A 71 10.30 -0.80 5.25
N VAL A 72 11.02 -0.77 4.13
CA VAL A 72 12.32 -1.41 3.98
C VAL A 72 13.42 -0.47 4.47
N TYR A 73 14.28 -0.95 5.37
CA TYR A 73 15.44 -0.19 5.84
C TYR A 73 16.65 -0.32 4.90
N ASN A 74 17.14 0.82 4.41
CA ASN A 74 18.41 0.93 3.68
C ASN A 74 19.54 1.33 4.66
N LYS A 75 20.53 0.44 4.82
CA LYS A 75 21.69 0.64 5.71
C LYS A 75 22.68 1.68 5.21
N GLU A 76 22.77 1.92 3.92
CA GLU A 76 23.72 2.88 3.33
C GLU A 76 23.20 4.30 3.52
N THR A 77 21.94 4.55 3.15
CA THR A 77 21.32 5.87 3.29
C THR A 77 20.74 6.15 4.67
N LYS A 78 20.63 5.12 5.52
CA LYS A 78 20.01 5.17 6.86
C LYS A 78 18.54 5.62 6.79
N GLU A 79 17.80 5.12 5.80
CA GLU A 79 16.40 5.48 5.52
C GLU A 79 15.49 4.26 5.48
N PHE A 80 14.25 4.42 5.91
CA PHE A 80 13.15 3.49 5.66
C PHE A 80 12.39 3.96 4.43
N LYS A 81 12.11 3.07 3.48
CA LYS A 81 11.44 3.37 2.21
C LYS A 81 10.33 2.40 1.88
N ILE A 82 9.29 2.90 1.23
CA ILE A 82 8.26 2.11 0.55
C ILE A 82 7.69 2.91 -0.61
N THR A 83 7.29 2.22 -1.67
CA THR A 83 6.53 2.79 -2.79
C THR A 83 5.11 2.25 -2.73
N ILE A 84 4.12 3.14 -2.78
CA ILE A 84 2.70 2.78 -2.79
C ILE A 84 2.07 3.37 -4.05
N ASP A 85 1.35 2.53 -4.78
CA ASP A 85 0.56 2.91 -5.95
C ASP A 85 -0.73 3.60 -5.51
N LEU A 86 -0.87 4.89 -5.83
CA LEU A 86 -2.01 5.73 -5.43
C LEU A 86 -2.74 6.32 -6.65
N GLU A 87 -4.05 6.52 -6.54
CA GLU A 87 -4.83 7.16 -7.60
C GLU A 87 -4.59 8.67 -7.59
N PRO A 88 -4.31 9.31 -8.74
CA PRO A 88 -4.11 10.75 -8.80
C PRO A 88 -5.42 11.51 -8.55
N GLY A 89 -5.34 12.64 -7.86
CA GLY A 89 -6.48 13.52 -7.59
C GLY A 89 -7.20 13.23 -6.26
N GLU A 90 -6.93 12.10 -5.62
CA GLU A 90 -7.47 11.75 -4.31
C GLU A 90 -6.63 12.31 -3.16
N THR A 91 -7.27 12.57 -2.02
CA THR A 91 -6.57 12.93 -0.79
C THR A 91 -6.33 11.69 0.07
N TYR A 92 -5.06 11.39 0.33
CA TYR A 92 -4.67 10.28 1.20
C TYR A 92 -4.19 10.79 2.56
N LEU A 93 -4.75 10.23 3.63
CA LEU A 93 -4.27 10.43 4.99
C LEU A 93 -3.43 9.23 5.40
N TYR A 94 -2.32 9.47 6.09
CA TYR A 94 -1.42 8.42 6.53
C TYR A 94 -0.73 8.77 7.84
N CYS A 95 -0.23 7.76 8.54
CA CYS A 95 0.68 7.92 9.65
C CYS A 95 1.72 6.79 9.70
N TYR A 96 2.85 7.08 10.35
CA TYR A 96 3.89 6.10 10.60
C TYR A 96 3.69 5.45 11.97
N LYS A 97 3.82 4.13 12.01
CA LYS A 97 3.94 3.34 13.24
C LYS A 97 5.41 3.01 13.42
N VAL A 98 5.95 3.23 14.63
CA VAL A 98 7.38 3.11 14.90
C VAL A 98 7.59 2.27 16.15
N LYS A 99 8.44 1.23 16.06
CA LYS A 99 9.01 0.55 17.22
C LYS A 99 10.45 1.05 17.40
N TYR A 100 10.72 1.68 18.54
CA TYR A 100 12.06 2.13 18.92
C TYR A 100 12.83 0.99 19.58
N SER A 101 14.15 0.99 19.43
CA SER A 101 15.03 0.08 20.16
C SER A 101 16.14 0.86 20.84
N ASP A 102 16.35 0.56 22.13
CA ASP A 102 17.48 1.07 22.93
C ASP A 102 18.80 0.45 22.49
N SER A 103 18.73 -0.66 21.76
CA SER A 103 19.93 -1.28 21.25
C SER A 103 20.51 -0.39 20.16
N LYS A 104 21.72 0.12 20.41
CA LYS A 104 22.66 0.57 19.39
C LYS A 104 23.08 -0.60 18.46
N LYS A 105 22.19 -1.58 18.19
CA LYS A 105 22.49 -2.70 17.30
C LYS A 105 22.66 -2.13 15.90
N SER A 106 23.93 -2.00 15.56
CA SER A 106 24.47 -1.99 14.22
C SER A 106 23.84 -3.17 13.46
N PHE A 107 22.85 -2.86 12.62
CA PHE A 107 22.43 -3.70 11.53
C PHE A 107 23.42 -3.54 10.39
#